data_AF-A0A1P9WT92-F1
#
_entry.id   AF-A0A1P9WT92-F1
#
_cell.length_a   1.000
_cell.length_b   1.000
_cell.length_c   1.000
_cell.angle_alpha   90.00
_cell.angle_beta   90.00
_cell.angle_gamma   90.00
#
_symmetry.space_group_name_H-M   'P 1'
#
loop_
_entity.id
_entity.type
_entity.pdbx_description
1 polymer ?
#
loop_
_entity_poly.entity_id
_entity_poly.type
_entity_poly.pdbx_seq_one_letter_code
_entity_poly.pdbx_strand_id
1 'polypeptide(L)'
;MQFDNKGLLTPAEIVLLSLAELKEVFVNSFPNSETQHTIFASYCQFVEDFTREICPVFTHWIDGSFITNKLNPNDMDFVVHVEDLMFETNVA
;
A
#
# COMPACT_ATOMS: atom_id res chain seq x y z
N MET A 1 5.96 10.10 -10.90
CA MET A 1 6.69 8.84 -10.67
C MET A 1 7.06 8.22 -12.02
N GLN A 2 8.25 7.65 -12.14
CA GLN A 2 8.73 6.97 -13.36
C GLN A 2 9.38 5.64 -12.99
N PHE A 3 9.64 4.79 -13.99
CA PHE A 3 10.36 3.53 -13.81
C PHE A 3 11.71 3.57 -14.54
N ASP A 4 12.73 2.98 -13.93
CA ASP A 4 14.03 2.80 -14.56
C ASP A 4 14.02 1.66 -15.60
N ASN A 5 15.19 1.35 -16.19
CA ASN A 5 15.31 0.28 -17.20
C ASN A 5 15.12 -1.14 -16.62
N LYS A 6 15.07 -1.29 -15.29
CA LYS A 6 14.76 -2.55 -14.60
C LYS A 6 13.31 -2.60 -14.13
N GLY A 7 12.53 -1.54 -14.36
CA GLY A 7 11.14 -1.45 -13.95
C GLY A 7 10.93 -1.03 -12.50
N LEU A 8 11.98 -0.56 -11.82
CA LEU A 8 11.90 -0.08 -10.45
C LEU A 8 11.51 1.39 -10.41
N LEU A 9 10.78 1.79 -9.38
CA LEU A 9 10.38 3.18 -9.16
C LEU A 9 11.63 4.08 -9.04
N THR A 10 11.63 5.21 -9.76
CA THR A 10 12.71 6.19 -9.74
C THR A 10 12.17 7.61 -9.55
N PRO A 11 12.85 8.46 -8.73
CA PRO A 11 14.02 8.14 -7.90
C PRO A 11 13.68 7.16 -6.74
N ALA A 12 14.70 6.48 -6.22
CA ALA A 12 14.59 5.53 -5.10
C ALA A 12 14.48 6.30 -3.77
N GLU A 13 13.34 6.94 -3.56
CA GLU A 13 13.03 7.74 -2.39
C GLU A 13 11.68 7.36 -1.78
N ILE A 14 11.45 7.77 -0.52
CA ILE A 14 10.16 7.59 0.13
C ILE A 14 9.20 8.63 -0.45
N VAL A 15 8.10 8.16 -1.04
CA VAL A 15 7.04 9.02 -1.58
C VAL A 15 5.79 8.85 -0.71
N LEU A 16 5.33 9.96 -0.14
CA LEU A 16 4.06 9.99 0.59
C LEU A 16 2.91 10.09 -0.42
N LEU A 17 1.95 9.17 -0.30
CA LEU A 17 0.78 9.10 -1.17
C LEU A 17 -0.49 8.92 -0.35
N SER A 18 -1.54 9.61 -0.78
CA SER A 18 -2.90 9.25 -0.42
C SER A 18 -3.32 7.94 -1.08
N LEU A 19 -4.36 7.30 -0.54
CA LEU A 19 -4.93 6.08 -1.14
C LEU A 19 -5.42 6.32 -2.59
N ALA A 20 -5.91 7.53 -2.89
CA ALA A 20 -6.32 7.92 -4.23
C ALA A 20 -5.13 8.02 -5.19
N GLU A 21 -4.05 8.69 -4.78
CA GLU A 21 -2.83 8.79 -5.60
C GLU A 21 -2.18 7.42 -5.84
N LEU A 22 -2.16 6.56 -4.82
CA LEU A 22 -1.69 5.19 -4.94
C LEU A 22 -2.48 4.44 -6.02
N LYS A 23 -3.82 4.56 -6.02
CA LYS A 23 -4.68 3.96 -7.04
C LYS A 23 -4.40 4.52 -8.44
N GLU A 24 -4.31 5.83 -8.58
CA GLU A 24 -4.09 6.44 -9.89
C GLU A 24 -2.76 6.00 -10.52
N VAL A 25 -1.70 5.96 -9.73
CA VAL A 25 -0.35 5.64 -10.22
C VAL A 25 -0.14 4.15 -10.43
N PHE A 26 -0.58 3.30 -9.49
CA PHE A 26 -0.24 1.88 -9.48
C PHE A 26 -1.40 0.94 -9.80
N VAL A 27 -2.54 1.48 -10.25
CA VAL A 27 -3.69 0.69 -10.70
C VAL A 27 -4.23 1.25 -12.00
N ASN A 28 -4.72 2.48 -12.00
CA ASN A 28 -5.39 3.05 -13.18
C ASN A 28 -4.41 3.32 -14.34
N SER A 29 -3.15 3.60 -14.05
CA SER A 29 -2.09 3.78 -15.06
C SER A 29 -1.65 2.47 -15.73
N PHE A 30 -2.16 1.32 -15.29
CA PHE A 30 -1.88 -0.01 -15.85
C PHE A 30 -3.19 -0.70 -16.31
N PRO A 31 -3.88 -0.14 -17.32
CA PRO A 31 -5.19 -0.63 -17.74
C PRO A 31 -5.19 -2.07 -18.29
N ASN A 32 -4.01 -2.61 -18.60
CA ASN A 32 -3.83 -3.98 -19.09
C ASN A 32 -3.44 -4.97 -17.98
N SER A 33 -3.33 -4.52 -16.71
CA SER A 33 -3.09 -5.42 -15.59
C SER A 33 -4.35 -6.20 -15.25
N GLU A 34 -4.21 -7.51 -15.07
CA GLU A 34 -5.30 -8.39 -14.65
C GLU A 34 -5.41 -8.50 -13.12
N THR A 35 -4.36 -8.09 -12.39
CA THR A 35 -4.25 -8.34 -10.94
C THR A 35 -4.30 -7.08 -10.09
N GLN A 36 -3.79 -5.93 -10.55
CA GLN A 36 -3.66 -4.73 -9.71
C GLN A 36 -4.98 -4.22 -9.15
N HIS A 37 -6.07 -4.21 -9.92
CA HIS A 37 -7.39 -3.79 -9.44
C HIS A 37 -7.89 -4.67 -8.28
N THR A 38 -7.74 -5.98 -8.41
CA THR A 38 -8.16 -6.95 -7.39
C THR A 38 -7.29 -6.83 -6.14
N ILE A 39 -5.97 -6.77 -6.31
CA ILE A 39 -5.02 -6.59 -5.20
C ILE A 39 -5.31 -5.30 -4.43
N PHE A 40 -5.52 -4.19 -5.14
CA PHE A 40 -5.85 -2.91 -4.53
C PHE A 40 -7.19 -2.93 -3.80
N ALA A 41 -8.22 -3.57 -4.36
CA ALA A 41 -9.51 -3.72 -3.69
C ALA A 41 -9.38 -4.53 -2.38
N SER A 42 -8.62 -5.63 -2.41
CA SER A 42 -8.30 -6.41 -1.20
C SER A 42 -7.52 -5.61 -0.17
N TYR A 43 -6.57 -4.76 -0.61
CA TYR A 43 -5.83 -3.87 0.27
C TYR A 43 -6.75 -2.83 0.93
N CYS A 44 -7.69 -2.21 0.19
CA CYS A 44 -8.66 -1.30 0.78
C CYS A 44 -9.51 -1.98 1.86
N GLN A 45 -9.98 -3.20 1.60
CA GLN A 45 -10.73 -3.97 2.60
C GLN A 45 -9.88 -4.25 3.84
N PHE A 46 -8.62 -4.64 3.64
CA PHE A 46 -7.67 -4.82 4.75
C PHE A 46 -7.51 -3.53 5.58
N VAL A 47 -7.33 -2.37 4.93
CA VAL A 47 -7.19 -1.07 5.59
C VAL A 47 -8.44 -0.74 6.40
N GLU A 48 -9.63 -0.94 5.84
CA GLU A 48 -10.90 -0.71 6.55
C GLU A 48 -11.06 -1.61 7.77
N ASP A 49 -10.77 -2.91 7.62
CA ASP A 49 -10.87 -3.88 8.72
C ASP A 49 -9.81 -3.63 9.80
N PHE A 50 -8.57 -3.32 9.42
CA PHE A 50 -7.50 -3.00 10.36
C PHE A 50 -7.79 -1.72 11.14
N THR A 51 -8.30 -0.68 10.46
CA THR A 51 -8.71 0.58 11.08
C THR A 51 -9.81 0.36 12.12
N ARG A 52 -10.79 -0.49 11.78
CA ARG A 52 -11.97 -0.75 12.63
C ARG A 52 -11.65 -1.64 13.82
N GLU A 53 -10.86 -2.69 13.63
CA GLU A 53 -10.69 -3.77 14.62
C GLU A 53 -9.38 -3.64 15.44
N ILE A 54 -8.35 -2.98 14.90
CA ILE A 54 -7.00 -3.01 15.48
C ILE A 54 -6.51 -1.61 15.89
N CYS A 55 -6.32 -0.71 14.93
CA CYS A 55 -5.78 0.61 15.21
C CYS A 55 -6.26 1.62 14.16
N PRO A 56 -6.89 2.74 14.55
CA PRO A 56 -7.35 3.76 13.61
C PRO A 56 -6.23 4.68 13.11
N VAL A 57 -5.04 4.65 13.73
CA VAL A 57 -3.91 5.54 13.41
C VAL A 57 -2.66 4.70 13.17
N PHE A 58 -2.23 4.61 11.92
CA PHE A 58 -1.07 3.85 11.51
C PHE A 58 -0.50 4.40 10.19
N THR A 59 0.71 3.98 9.86
CA THR A 59 1.35 4.23 8.57
C THR A 59 1.63 2.92 7.86
N HIS A 60 1.32 2.85 6.56
CA HIS A 60 1.73 1.73 5.70
C HIS A 60 2.92 2.14 4.82
N TRP A 61 3.95 1.31 4.81
CA TRP A 61 5.02 1.38 3.80
C TRP A 61 4.80 0.27 2.80
N ILE A 62 4.62 0.61 1.52
CA ILE A 62 4.33 -0.34 0.45
C ILE A 62 5.59 -0.50 -0.40
N ASP A 63 5.95 -1.74 -0.71
CA ASP A 63 7.12 -2.07 -1.51
C ASP A 63 6.84 -3.32 -2.38
N GLY A 64 7.90 -3.92 -2.91
CA GLY A 64 7.83 -5.17 -3.64
C GLY A 64 7.26 -4.98 -5.04
N SER A 65 6.75 -6.07 -5.61
CA SER A 65 6.46 -6.11 -7.04
C SER A 65 5.27 -5.24 -7.46
N PHE A 66 4.39 -4.88 -6.52
CA PHE A 66 3.21 -4.06 -6.77
C PHE A 66 3.55 -2.65 -7.26
N ILE A 67 4.61 -2.04 -6.71
CA ILE A 67 5.02 -0.67 -7.03
C ILE A 67 6.05 -0.60 -8.17
N THR A 68 6.22 -1.68 -8.91
CA THR A 68 7.10 -1.76 -10.10
C THR A 68 6.28 -1.67 -11.38
N ASN A 69 6.94 -1.64 -12.54
CA ASN A 69 6.23 -1.74 -13.83
C ASN A 69 5.84 -3.16 -14.24
N LYS A 70 5.92 -4.15 -13.33
CA LYS A 70 5.49 -5.53 -13.60
C LYS A 70 4.00 -5.52 -13.94
N LEU A 71 3.64 -6.02 -15.12
CA LEU A 71 2.26 -5.99 -15.64
C LEU A 71 1.23 -6.61 -14.69
N ASN A 72 1.56 -7.80 -14.15
CA ASN A 72 0.71 -8.55 -13.24
C ASN A 72 1.50 -8.90 -11.98
N PRO A 73 1.58 -8.00 -10.97
CA PRO A 73 2.08 -8.37 -9.65
C PRO A 73 1.18 -9.45 -9.04
N ASN A 74 1.76 -10.28 -8.16
CA ASN A 74 1.00 -11.39 -7.56
C ASN A 74 0.21 -10.92 -6.33
N ASP A 75 0.79 -9.97 -5.59
CA ASP A 75 0.38 -9.49 -4.28
C ASP A 75 0.88 -8.05 -4.06
N MET A 76 0.58 -7.51 -2.87
CA MET A 76 1.09 -6.23 -2.37
C MET A 76 1.86 -6.48 -1.07
N ASP A 77 3.13 -6.13 -1.06
CA ASP A 77 3.97 -6.18 0.13
C ASP A 77 3.88 -4.86 0.89
N PHE A 78 3.58 -4.91 2.19
CA PHE A 78 3.59 -3.72 3.03
C PHE A 78 3.96 -4.00 4.49
N VAL A 79 4.48 -2.97 5.16
CA VAL A 79 4.75 -2.96 6.61
C VAL A 79 3.76 -2.01 7.28
N VAL A 80 3.19 -2.44 8.40
CA VAL A 80 2.33 -1.59 9.26
C VAL A 80 3.15 -1.03 10.41
N HIS A 81 3.31 0.30 10.41
CA HIS A 81 3.84 1.04 11.53
C HIS A 81 2.67 1.55 12.38
N VAL A 82 2.48 0.94 13.54
CA VAL A 82 1.61 1.45 14.60
C VAL A 82 2.48 2.22 15.59
N GLU A 83 2.13 3.47 15.85
CA GLU A 83 2.75 4.20 16.96
C GLU A 83 2.21 3.63 18.27
N ASP A 84 3.05 3.59 19.30
CA ASP A 84 2.70 3.09 20.64
C ASP A 84 1.66 4.03 21.26
N LEU A 85 0.38 3.78 20.95
CA LEU A 85 -0.75 4.34 21.68
C LEU A 85 -0.73 3.65 23.04
N MET A 86 0.02 4.25 23.98
CA MET A 86 0.07 3.90 25.41
C MET A 86 -1.27 3.29 25.84
N PHE A 87 -1.34 1.97 25.95
CA PHE A 87 -2.52 1.30 26.46
C PHE A 87 -2.67 1.72 27.91
N GLU A 88 -3.62 2.61 28.22
CA GLU A 88 -4.11 2.72 29.58
C GLU A 88 -4.75 1.38 29.92
N THR A 89 -3.98 0.54 30.61
CA THR A 89 -4.49 -0.68 31.22
C THR A 89 -5.47 -0.25 32.31
N ASN A 90 -6.76 -0.20 31.98
CA ASN A 90 -7.81 -0.29 32.98
C ASN A 90 -7.79 -1.72 33.53
N VAL A 91 -6.91 -1.95 34.50
CA VAL A 91 -7.02 -3.07 35.42
C VAL A 91 -8.18 -2.72 36.35
N ALA A 92 -9.37 -3.24 36.03
CA ALA A 92 -10.53 -3.24 36.91
C ALA A 92 -10.61 -4.58 37.65
#